data_AF-A0A0F9QR86-F1
#
_entry.id   AF-A0A0F9QR86-F1
#
_cell.length_a   1.000
_cell.length_b   1.000
_cell.length_c   1.000
_cell.angle_alpha   90.00
_cell.angle_beta   90.00
_cell.angle_gamma   90.00
#
_symmetry.space_group_name_H-M   'P 1'
#
loop_
_entity.id
_entity.type
_entity.pdbx_description
1 polymer ?
#
loop_
_entity_poly.entity_id
_entity_poly.type
_entity_poly.pdbx_seq_one_letter_code
_entity_poly.pdbx_strand_id
1 'polypeptide(L)'
;MAEQENPIKKGRSDVIRAARLSVAPMTYGAHSNYLNEQHVNTIINIGSGFITWGNRGATGDDLWVFLAVRRTADFINEAIEKAYMEFVDKPFSAANVKLMIESGNAAMRTFIAEGAIIGGKVWLDQDLNEPIALASGRITLSLDFEPPAPMEDIRFIAHRNIEYYLELTKAALQAAA
;
A
#
# COMPACT_ATOMS: atom_id res chain seq x y z
N MET A 1 4.26 -52.24 -35.05
CA MET A 1 3.26 -51.21 -35.35
C MET A 1 3.17 -50.33 -34.12
N ALA A 2 3.81 -49.16 -34.17
CA ALA A 2 3.84 -48.22 -33.06
C ALA A 2 2.56 -47.37 -33.11
N GLU A 3 1.77 -47.46 -32.05
CA GLU A 3 0.59 -46.64 -31.82
C GLU A 3 1.05 -45.18 -31.67
N GLN A 4 0.76 -44.34 -32.67
CA GLN A 4 1.04 -42.91 -32.61
C GLN A 4 0.09 -42.29 -31.59
N GLU A 5 0.64 -41.99 -30.42
CA GLU A 5 -0.04 -41.27 -29.36
C GLU A 5 -0.45 -39.86 -29.85
N ASN A 6 -1.76 -39.59 -29.79
CA ASN A 6 -2.37 -38.36 -30.28
C ASN A 6 -1.87 -37.12 -29.49
N PRO A 7 -1.20 -36.14 -30.13
CA PRO A 7 -0.57 -35.00 -29.45
C PRO A 7 -1.57 -34.02 -28.79
N ILE A 8 -2.88 -34.21 -28.98
CA ILE A 8 -3.93 -33.32 -28.46
C ILE A 8 -4.10 -33.42 -26.92
N LYS A 9 -3.57 -34.46 -26.26
CA LYS A 9 -3.71 -34.63 -24.80
C LYS A 9 -2.67 -33.89 -23.96
N LYS A 10 -1.67 -33.23 -24.56
CA LYS A 10 -0.62 -32.51 -23.83
C LYS A 10 -0.84 -31.00 -23.94
N GLY A 11 -1.32 -30.39 -22.85
CA GLY A 11 -1.30 -28.93 -22.67
C GLY A 11 -2.63 -28.20 -22.81
N ARG A 12 -3.70 -28.66 -22.14
CA ARG A 12 -4.97 -27.90 -22.05
C ARG A 12 -4.82 -26.56 -21.30
N SER A 13 -3.71 -26.33 -20.60
CA SER A 13 -3.38 -25.07 -19.92
C SER A 13 -2.68 -24.03 -20.80
N ASP A 14 -2.05 -24.45 -21.90
CA ASP A 14 -1.05 -23.60 -22.57
C ASP A 14 -1.60 -22.88 -23.82
N VAL A 15 -2.75 -23.33 -24.34
CA VAL A 15 -3.39 -22.76 -25.53
C VAL A 15 -4.22 -21.50 -25.22
N ILE A 16 -4.41 -21.16 -23.95
CA ILE A 16 -5.35 -20.11 -23.47
C ILE A 16 -4.75 -18.68 -23.56
N ARG A 17 -3.48 -18.53 -23.95
CA ARG A 17 -2.80 -17.21 -24.06
C ARG A 17 -2.91 -16.57 -25.45
N ALA A 18 -4.00 -16.77 -26.18
CA ALA A 18 -4.21 -16.11 -27.46
C ALA A 18 -4.64 -14.64 -27.25
N ALA A 19 -3.69 -13.72 -27.43
CA ALA A 19 -3.82 -12.26 -27.38
C ALA A 19 -4.02 -11.62 -25.99
N ARG A 20 -2.90 -11.36 -25.30
CA ARG A 20 -2.82 -10.39 -24.20
C ARG A 20 -2.86 -8.98 -24.80
N LEU A 21 -3.94 -8.24 -24.57
CA LEU A 21 -3.98 -6.81 -24.87
C LEU A 21 -3.61 -6.04 -23.61
N SER A 22 -2.45 -5.40 -23.61
CA SER A 22 -2.09 -4.43 -22.57
C SER A 22 -2.89 -3.15 -22.81
N VAL A 23 -3.75 -2.78 -21.87
CA VAL A 23 -4.41 -1.47 -21.91
C VAL A 23 -3.41 -0.42 -21.44
N ALA A 24 -3.36 0.72 -22.14
CA ALA A 24 -2.50 1.84 -21.76
C ALA A 24 -2.83 2.32 -20.33
N PRO A 25 -1.84 2.88 -19.59
CA PRO A 25 -2.09 3.43 -18.26
C PRO A 25 -3.18 4.50 -18.31
N MET A 26 -3.91 4.66 -17.20
CA MET A 26 -4.96 5.67 -17.10
C MET A 26 -4.32 7.07 -17.24
N THR A 27 -4.45 7.68 -18.42
CA THR A 27 -3.75 8.92 -18.76
C THR A 27 -4.74 10.08 -18.84
N TYR A 28 -4.52 11.10 -18.01
CA TYR A 28 -5.38 12.28 -17.93
C TYR A 28 -4.84 13.50 -18.70
N GLY A 29 -3.82 13.30 -19.53
CA GLY A 29 -3.22 14.31 -20.41
C GLY A 29 -1.69 14.26 -20.40
N ALA A 30 -1.05 14.47 -21.54
CA ALA A 30 0.41 14.34 -21.68
C ALA A 30 1.19 15.34 -20.79
N HIS A 31 0.74 16.60 -20.72
CA HIS A 31 1.41 17.63 -19.91
C HIS A 31 1.23 17.40 -18.40
N SER A 32 0.03 17.00 -17.97
CA SER A 32 -0.23 16.71 -16.56
C SER A 32 0.57 15.51 -16.08
N ASN A 33 0.76 14.50 -16.93
CA ASN A 33 1.61 13.36 -16.60
C ASN A 33 3.09 13.76 -16.51
N TYR A 34 3.58 14.54 -17.47
CA TYR A 34 4.95 15.07 -17.43
C TYR A 34 5.24 15.86 -16.14
N LEU A 35 4.31 16.73 -15.73
CA LEU A 35 4.45 17.51 -14.51
C LEU A 35 4.40 16.62 -13.25
N ASN A 36 3.51 15.61 -13.21
CA ASN A 36 3.44 14.69 -12.08
C ASN A 36 4.70 13.83 -11.94
N GLU A 37 5.27 13.37 -13.06
CA GLU A 37 6.56 12.65 -13.07
C GLU A 37 7.71 13.51 -12.53
N GLN A 38 7.60 14.84 -12.61
CA GLN A 38 8.55 15.79 -12.03
C GLN A 38 8.11 16.31 -10.65
N HIS A 39 7.24 15.56 -9.95
CA HIS A 39 6.76 15.88 -8.60
C HIS A 39 5.97 17.20 -8.49
N VAL A 40 5.35 17.63 -9.60
CA VAL A 40 4.48 18.82 -9.64
C VAL A 40 3.03 18.38 -9.75
N ASN A 41 2.26 18.60 -8.68
CA ASN A 41 0.83 18.33 -8.67
C ASN A 41 0.08 19.38 -9.50
N THR A 42 -0.90 18.94 -10.27
CA THR A 42 -1.67 19.78 -11.21
C THR A 42 -3.16 19.76 -10.87
N ILE A 43 -3.93 20.70 -11.42
CA ILE A 43 -5.39 20.64 -11.40
C ILE A 43 -5.84 20.40 -12.84
N ILE A 44 -6.59 19.34 -13.06
CA ILE A 44 -7.08 18.95 -14.38
C ILE A 44 -8.60 19.08 -14.43
N ASN A 45 -9.12 19.37 -15.62
CA ASN A 45 -10.55 19.36 -15.88
C ASN A 45 -10.88 18.13 -16.73
N ILE A 46 -11.68 17.22 -16.18
CA ILE A 46 -12.08 15.97 -16.83
C ILE A 46 -13.41 16.09 -17.60
N GLY A 47 -13.87 17.32 -17.84
CA GLY A 47 -15.16 17.62 -18.47
C GLY A 47 -16.34 17.56 -17.51
N SER A 48 -16.27 16.73 -16.46
CA SER A 48 -17.26 16.66 -15.37
C SER A 48 -16.91 17.53 -14.16
N GLY A 49 -15.80 18.29 -14.22
CA GLY A 49 -15.34 19.16 -13.13
C GLY A 49 -13.83 19.20 -12.98
N PHE A 50 -13.37 20.03 -12.04
CA PHE A 50 -11.96 20.14 -11.67
C PHE A 50 -11.59 19.13 -10.59
N ILE A 51 -10.51 18.40 -10.82
CA ILE A 51 -9.92 17.49 -9.83
C ILE A 51 -8.43 17.80 -9.69
N THR A 52 -7.89 17.59 -8.49
CA THR A 52 -6.45 17.62 -8.25
C THR A 52 -5.82 16.34 -8.79
N TRP A 53 -4.72 16.47 -9.51
CA TRP A 53 -3.98 15.38 -10.11
C TRP A 53 -2.52 15.36 -9.62
N GLY A 54 -2.10 14.21 -9.13
CA GLY A 54 -0.80 14.02 -8.49
C GLY A 54 -0.90 13.93 -6.97
N ASN A 55 -0.04 13.07 -6.41
CA ASN A 55 0.09 12.86 -4.96
C ASN A 55 1.56 12.78 -4.55
N ARG A 56 2.46 13.23 -5.43
CA ARG A 56 3.91 13.19 -5.22
C ARG A 56 4.36 14.48 -4.54
N GLY A 57 5.23 14.34 -3.55
CA GLY A 57 5.94 15.43 -2.90
C GLY A 57 7.25 15.72 -3.61
N ALA A 58 7.72 16.97 -3.52
CA ALA A 58 9.01 17.41 -4.03
C ALA A 58 10.15 16.92 -3.12
N THR A 59 10.42 15.62 -3.17
CA THR A 59 11.49 14.96 -2.42
C THR A 59 12.38 14.18 -3.38
N GLY A 60 13.66 14.02 -3.03
CA GLY A 60 14.59 13.14 -3.75
C GLY A 60 14.56 11.69 -3.25
N ASP A 61 13.74 11.39 -2.25
CA ASP A 61 13.59 10.06 -1.67
C ASP A 61 12.33 9.37 -2.19
N ASP A 62 12.52 8.31 -2.99
CA ASP A 62 11.45 7.53 -3.61
C ASP A 62 10.53 6.84 -2.59
N LEU A 63 11.03 6.50 -1.40
CA LEU A 63 10.21 5.84 -0.38
C LEU A 63 9.17 6.80 0.21
N TRP A 64 9.57 8.06 0.40
CA TRP A 64 8.73 9.11 0.98
C TRP A 64 8.07 10.01 -0.05
N VAL A 65 7.98 9.55 -1.31
CA VAL A 65 7.48 10.36 -2.42
C VAL A 65 6.00 10.71 -2.28
N PHE A 66 5.20 9.86 -1.66
CA PHE A 66 3.75 10.09 -1.56
C PHE A 66 3.38 11.01 -0.40
N LEU A 67 2.62 12.07 -0.71
CA LEU A 67 2.18 13.04 0.28
C LEU A 67 1.26 12.43 1.33
N ALA A 68 0.38 11.50 0.94
CA ALA A 68 -0.49 10.77 1.87
C ALA A 68 0.32 9.97 2.90
N VAL A 69 1.35 9.24 2.45
CA VAL A 69 2.25 8.46 3.31
C VAL A 69 2.97 9.38 4.31
N ARG A 70 3.53 10.49 3.82
CA ARG A 70 4.25 11.44 4.68
C ARG A 70 3.34 12.12 5.70
N ARG A 71 2.12 12.50 5.31
CA ARG A 71 1.14 13.10 6.23
C ARG A 71 0.71 12.14 7.33
N THR A 72 0.50 10.87 7.01
CA THR A 72 0.17 9.85 8.02
C THR A 72 1.34 9.67 8.99
N ALA A 73 2.58 9.65 8.49
CA ALA A 73 3.77 9.58 9.33
C ALA A 73 3.88 10.76 10.31
N ASP A 74 3.71 11.98 9.81
CA ASP A 74 3.75 13.19 10.64
C ASP A 74 2.65 13.17 11.72
N PHE A 75 1.43 12.76 11.34
CA PHE A 75 0.32 12.62 12.28
C PHE A 75 0.60 11.60 13.39
N ILE A 76 1.15 10.43 13.05
CA ILE A 76 1.49 9.40 14.03
C ILE A 76 2.56 9.90 14.99
N ASN A 77 3.59 10.58 14.48
CA ASN A 77 4.65 11.16 15.32
C ASN A 77 4.08 12.16 16.33
N GLU A 78 3.24 13.09 15.87
CA GLU A 78 2.60 14.07 16.77
C GLU A 78 1.67 13.40 17.79
N ALA A 79 0.89 12.40 17.36
CA ALA A 79 -0.02 11.67 18.23
C ALA A 79 0.73 10.89 19.33
N ILE A 80 1.84 10.24 18.98
CA ILE A 80 2.70 9.54 19.95
C ILE A 80 3.36 10.53 20.89
N GLU A 81 3.95 11.62 20.39
CA GLU A 81 4.59 12.64 21.23
C GLU A 81 3.61 13.13 22.31
N LYS A 82 2.40 13.49 21.89
CA LYS A 82 1.34 13.96 22.80
C LYS A 82 0.91 12.89 23.81
N ALA A 83 0.80 11.63 23.39
CA ALA A 83 0.45 10.53 24.29
C ALA A 83 1.56 10.26 25.33
N TYR A 84 2.82 10.45 24.94
CA TYR A 84 3.97 10.18 25.80
C TYR A 84 4.28 11.30 26.79
N MET A 85 3.73 12.49 26.60
CA MET A 85 3.86 13.61 27.55
C MET A 85 3.40 13.24 28.97
N GLU A 86 2.46 12.31 29.13
CA GLU A 86 2.04 11.84 30.45
C GLU A 86 3.18 11.17 31.23
N PHE A 87 4.12 10.52 30.54
CA PHE A 87 5.22 9.78 31.16
C PHE A 87 6.42 10.66 31.54
N VAL A 88 6.43 11.93 31.11
CA VAL A 88 7.45 12.90 31.50
C VAL A 88 7.41 13.08 33.02
N ASP A 89 8.59 13.14 33.65
CA ASP A 89 8.81 13.23 35.10
C ASP A 89 8.31 12.04 35.94
N LYS A 90 7.81 10.96 35.32
CA LYS A 90 7.49 9.72 36.08
C LYS A 90 8.79 8.99 36.47
N PRO A 91 8.83 8.35 37.65
CA PRO A 91 10.02 7.64 38.11
C PRO A 91 10.38 6.49 37.16
N PHE A 92 11.66 6.29 36.90
CA PHE A 92 12.14 5.20 36.05
C PHE A 92 11.97 3.85 36.77
N SER A 93 10.87 3.15 36.47
CA SER A 93 10.53 1.85 37.05
C SER A 93 10.17 0.86 35.95
N ALA A 94 10.40 -0.43 36.20
CA ALA A 94 10.05 -1.49 35.25
C ALA A 94 8.54 -1.47 34.88
N ALA A 95 7.69 -1.08 35.82
CA ALA A 95 6.26 -0.93 35.59
C ALA A 95 5.96 0.21 34.59
N ASN A 96 6.60 1.36 34.74
CA ASN A 96 6.40 2.50 33.85
C ASN A 96 6.93 2.23 32.45
N VAL A 97 8.11 1.60 32.32
CA VAL A 97 8.67 1.23 31.02
C VAL A 97 7.75 0.24 30.29
N LYS A 98 7.23 -0.77 31.00
CA LYS A 98 6.25 -1.71 30.45
C LYS A 98 4.98 -0.99 29.99
N LEU A 99 4.44 -0.10 30.82
CA LEU A 99 3.24 0.68 30.50
C LEU A 99 3.45 1.58 29.28
N MET A 100 4.62 2.19 29.12
CA MET A 100 4.96 2.99 27.93
C MET A 100 4.87 2.14 26.67
N ILE A 101 5.53 0.98 26.65
CA ILE A 101 5.52 0.06 25.50
C ILE A 101 4.08 -0.44 25.22
N GLU A 102 3.33 -0.80 26.26
CA GLU A 102 1.94 -1.26 26.10
C GLU A 102 1.02 -0.14 25.60
N SER A 103 1.19 1.10 26.06
CA SER A 103 0.45 2.27 25.61
C SER A 103 0.74 2.58 24.14
N GLY A 104 2.02 2.60 23.74
CA GLY A 104 2.41 2.77 22.34
C GLY A 104 1.81 1.70 21.42
N ASN A 105 1.91 0.43 21.82
CA ASN A 105 1.30 -0.67 21.05
C ASN A 105 -0.24 -0.63 21.05
N ALA A 106 -0.87 -0.11 22.11
CA ALA A 106 -2.31 0.11 22.13
C ALA A 106 -2.72 1.19 21.11
N ALA A 107 -1.98 2.29 21.02
CA ALA A 107 -2.22 3.32 20.01
C ALA A 107 -2.05 2.76 18.59
N MET A 108 -1.00 1.97 18.33
CA MET A 108 -0.81 1.33 17.01
C MET A 108 -1.98 0.42 16.63
N ARG A 109 -2.52 -0.36 17.58
CA ARG A 109 -3.71 -1.19 17.33
C ARG A 109 -4.93 -0.36 16.95
N THR A 110 -5.11 0.80 17.57
CA THR A 110 -6.19 1.73 17.20
C THR A 110 -6.01 2.24 15.78
N PHE A 111 -4.80 2.67 15.40
CA PHE A 111 -4.52 3.13 14.04
C PHE A 111 -4.69 2.04 12.97
N ILE A 112 -4.37 0.78 13.30
CA ILE A 112 -4.66 -0.37 12.43
C ILE A 112 -6.17 -0.58 12.30
N ALA A 113 -6.92 -0.50 13.41
CA ALA A 113 -8.37 -0.69 13.41
C ALA A 113 -9.11 0.40 12.62
N GLU A 114 -8.59 1.63 12.62
CA GLU A 114 -9.10 2.75 11.80
C GLU A 114 -8.67 2.66 10.33
N GLY A 115 -7.74 1.76 9.99
CA GLY A 115 -7.20 1.60 8.63
C GLY A 115 -6.20 2.70 8.24
N ALA A 116 -5.69 3.46 9.20
CA ALA A 116 -4.68 4.50 8.96
C ALA A 116 -3.30 3.90 8.62
N ILE A 117 -2.98 2.73 9.19
CA ILE A 117 -1.73 2.00 8.93
C ILE A 117 -2.02 0.51 8.68
N ILE A 118 -1.13 -0.13 7.91
CA ILE A 118 -1.18 -1.58 7.63
C ILE A 118 -0.66 -2.36 8.84
N GLY A 119 0.39 -1.84 9.48
CA GLY A 119 1.00 -2.44 10.66
C GLY A 119 1.90 -1.43 11.37
N GLY A 120 2.19 -1.72 12.63
CA GLY A 120 3.12 -0.94 13.45
C GLY A 120 3.26 -1.50 14.86
N LYS A 121 4.42 -1.27 15.45
CA LYS A 121 4.84 -1.81 16.74
C LYS A 121 5.81 -0.83 17.41
N VAL A 122 5.70 -0.76 18.73
CA VAL A 122 6.64 -0.06 19.59
C VAL A 122 7.43 -1.06 20.41
N TRP A 123 8.75 -0.92 20.44
CA TRP A 123 9.62 -1.73 21.31
C TRP A 123 10.78 -0.90 21.86
N LEU A 124 11.40 -1.43 22.92
CA LEU A 124 12.63 -0.89 23.46
C LEU A 124 13.81 -1.65 22.83
N ASP A 125 14.68 -0.93 22.14
CA ASP A 125 15.90 -1.49 21.58
C ASP A 125 17.01 -1.49 22.64
N GLN A 126 17.67 -2.62 22.86
CA GLN A 126 18.75 -2.70 23.85
C GLN A 126 20.01 -1.99 23.36
N ASP A 127 20.24 -1.98 22.04
CA ASP A 127 21.46 -1.41 21.46
C ASP A 127 21.44 0.13 21.48
N LEU A 128 20.26 0.74 21.55
CA LEU A 128 20.08 2.19 21.64
C LEU A 128 20.02 2.71 23.09
N ASN A 129 19.94 1.83 24.08
CA ASN A 129 19.70 2.19 25.48
C ASN A 129 20.86 1.77 26.40
N GLU A 130 21.99 2.46 26.22
CA GLU A 130 23.17 2.30 27.06
C GLU A 130 22.90 2.64 28.54
N PRO A 131 23.49 1.93 29.53
CA PRO A 131 23.24 2.14 30.95
C PRO A 131 23.48 3.58 31.42
N ILE A 132 24.47 4.26 30.85
CA ILE A 132 24.82 5.67 31.17
C ILE A 132 23.70 6.62 30.73
N ALA A 133 23.08 6.36 29.57
CA ALA A 133 21.97 7.17 29.07
C ALA A 133 20.71 6.96 29.92
N LEU A 134 20.42 5.70 30.27
CA LEU A 134 19.29 5.33 31.13
C LEU A 134 19.44 5.95 32.54
N ALA A 135 20.64 5.93 33.12
CA ALA A 135 20.92 6.60 34.39
C ALA A 135 20.75 8.12 34.33
N SER A 136 20.90 8.71 33.14
CA SER A 136 20.61 10.13 32.88
C SER A 136 19.12 10.41 32.63
N GLY A 137 18.25 9.40 32.74
CA GLY A 137 16.81 9.52 32.47
C GLY A 137 16.43 9.55 31.00
N ARG A 138 17.36 9.24 30.08
CA ARG A 138 17.09 9.21 28.64
C ARG A 138 16.77 7.79 28.21
N ILE A 139 15.58 7.60 27.66
CA ILE A 139 15.12 6.33 27.09
C ILE A 139 14.71 6.56 25.64
N THR A 140 15.15 5.67 24.75
CA THR A 140 14.83 5.71 23.32
C THR A 140 13.94 4.53 22.98
N LEU A 141 12.74 4.80 22.46
CA LEU A 141 11.85 3.77 21.95
C LEU A 141 11.93 3.72 20.43
N SER A 142 11.93 2.50 19.90
CA SER A 142 11.86 2.23 18.47
C SER A 142 10.40 2.00 18.08
N LEU A 143 10.01 2.60 16.96
CA LEU A 143 8.68 2.53 16.39
C LEU A 143 8.84 2.13 14.92
N ASP A 144 8.11 1.09 14.51
CA ASP A 144 7.81 0.84 13.10
C ASP A 144 6.35 1.15 12.79
N PHE A 145 6.10 1.66 11.59
CA PHE A 145 4.75 1.83 11.06
C PHE A 145 4.83 1.86 9.54
N GLU A 146 3.83 1.28 8.88
CA GLU A 146 3.70 1.34 7.43
C GLU A 146 2.31 1.91 7.06
N PRO A 147 2.26 3.14 6.53
CA PRO A 147 1.03 3.71 6.02
C PRO A 147 0.70 3.14 4.63
N PRO A 148 -0.59 2.98 4.27
CA PRO A 148 -0.97 2.46 2.97
C PRO A 148 -0.63 3.46 1.85
N ALA A 149 0.15 3.01 0.88
CA ALA A 149 0.47 3.81 -0.30
C ALA A 149 -0.76 3.98 -1.23
N PRO A 150 -0.90 5.15 -1.86
CA PRO A 150 -1.96 5.40 -2.83
C PRO A 150 -1.77 4.53 -4.08
N MET A 151 -2.86 4.05 -4.67
CA MET A 151 -2.84 3.36 -5.97
C MET A 151 -2.74 4.39 -7.11
N GLU A 152 -1.52 4.91 -7.36
CA GLU A 152 -1.28 5.96 -8.38
C GLU A 152 -1.49 5.46 -9.81
N ASP A 153 -1.09 4.22 -10.13
CA ASP A 153 -1.22 3.65 -11.49
C ASP A 153 -1.94 2.29 -11.44
N ILE A 154 -3.16 2.27 -11.96
CA ILE A 154 -3.99 1.06 -12.07
C ILE A 154 -3.98 0.61 -13.53
N ARG A 155 -3.41 -0.58 -13.77
CA ARG A 155 -3.27 -1.17 -15.11
C ARG A 155 -4.21 -2.34 -15.30
N PHE A 156 -4.91 -2.36 -16.43
CA PHE A 156 -5.75 -3.47 -16.83
C PHE A 156 -5.04 -4.34 -17.87
N ILE A 157 -5.11 -5.66 -17.66
CA ILE A 157 -4.71 -6.64 -18.67
C ILE A 157 -6.00 -7.27 -19.20
N ALA A 158 -6.32 -6.99 -20.47
CA ALA A 158 -7.51 -7.53 -21.10
C ALA A 158 -7.20 -8.91 -21.71
N HIS A 159 -8.05 -9.87 -21.42
CA HIS A 159 -8.02 -11.21 -21.96
C HIS A 159 -9.27 -11.47 -22.78
N ARG A 160 -9.11 -11.90 -24.03
CA ARG A 160 -10.23 -12.38 -24.84
C ARG A 160 -10.45 -13.86 -24.55
N ASN A 161 -11.62 -14.21 -24.05
CA ASN A 161 -12.02 -15.60 -23.90
C ASN A 161 -12.92 -16.02 -25.07
N ILE A 162 -12.46 -16.97 -25.89
CA ILE A 162 -13.18 -17.49 -27.06
C ILE A 162 -14.19 -18.59 -26.66
N GLU A 163 -14.06 -19.17 -25.47
CA GLU A 163 -14.96 -20.23 -25.00
C GLU A 163 -16.39 -19.74 -24.76
N TYR A 164 -16.60 -18.42 -24.61
CA TYR A 164 -17.94 -17.84 -24.53
C TYR A 164 -18.81 -18.13 -25.77
N TYR A 165 -18.21 -18.39 -26.94
CA TYR A 165 -18.97 -18.83 -28.12
C TYR A 165 -19.56 -20.24 -27.96
N LEU A 166 -18.98 -21.10 -27.12
CA LEU A 166 -19.52 -22.43 -26.84
C LEU A 166 -20.75 -22.34 -25.94
N GLU A 167 -20.78 -21.42 -24.98
CA GLU A 167 -21.98 -21.18 -24.16
C GLU A 167 -23.09 -20.55 -24.99
N LEU A 168 -22.77 -19.60 -25.88
CA LEU A 168 -23.73 -18.99 -26.79
C LEU A 168 -24.42 -20.03 -27.68
N THR A 169 -23.66 -20.96 -28.27
CA THR A 169 -24.23 -21.99 -29.15
C THR A 169 -25.10 -22.98 -28.39
N LYS A 170 -24.72 -23.35 -27.15
CA LYS A 170 -25.57 -24.17 -26.27
C LYS A 170 -26.89 -23.47 -25.93
N ALA A 171 -26.84 -22.19 -25.57
CA ALA A 171 -28.04 -21.41 -25.27
C ALA A 171 -28.96 -21.29 -26.49
N ALA A 172 -28.40 -21.05 -27.69
CA ALA A 172 -29.16 -20.98 -28.93
C ALA A 172 -29.84 -22.32 -29.29
N LEU A 173 -29.14 -23.45 -29.09
CA LEU A 173 -29.70 -24.79 -29.30
C LEU A 173 -30.83 -25.13 -28.33
N GLN A 174 -30.73 -24.69 -27.07
CA GLN A 174 -31.78 -24.87 -26.08
C GLN A 174 -33.03 -24.03 -26.37
N ALA A 175 -32.88 -22.84 -26.95
CA ALA A 175 -34.01 -21.99 -27.32
C ALA A 175 -34.71 -22.42 -28.63
N ALA A 176 -34.05 -23.25 -29.44
CA ALA A 176 -34.59 -23.77 -30.70
C ALA A 176 -35.28 -25.14 -30.56
N ALA A 177 -35.19 -25.78 -29.38
CA ALA A 177 -35.87 -27.03 -29.02
C ALA A 177 -37.17 -26.74 -28.25
#